data_AF-A0AAC9V7W6-F1
#
_entry.id   AF-A0AAC9V7W6-F1
#
_cell.length_a   1.000
_cell.length_b   1.000
_cell.length_c   1.000
_cell.angle_alpha   90.00
_cell.angle_beta   90.00
_cell.angle_gamma   90.00
#
_symmetry.space_group_name_H-M   'P 1'
#
loop_
_entity.id
_entity.type
_entity.pdbx_description
1 polymer ?
#
loop_
_entity_poly.entity_id
_entity_poly.type
_entity_poly.pdbx_seq_one_letter_code
_entity_poly.pdbx_strand_id
1 'polypeptide(L)'
;MWDGILLLVIIAGFFSLGLFIKNYLPTYMNEKGKNLATKEDIGDITQKTEEVKNVFQKEFADFSTELSFKNDFYYKQYSQLYAKLYAIVAQSEYFRYFAEKYHGLNYPSDDVPFFEIHGKRTEMKADLFSSTILSQKAEEITDSVTEYNKKQICDFIIANGDIASQKLLKLAVAYRYAHRHYSGSGKNVEDEELKKAFDNEEFELIKKIVRTIIIDYNTLRKDIKLEFSTSELETGLFDDLEFKAK
;
A
#
# COMPACT_ATOMS: atom_id res chain seq x y z
N MET A 1 -3.63 26.32 -105.33
CA MET A 1 -2.28 25.94 -104.82
C MET A 1 -2.14 26.25 -103.34
N TRP A 2 -2.61 27.41 -102.87
CA TRP A 2 -2.61 27.77 -101.44
C TRP A 2 -3.54 26.90 -100.56
N ASP A 3 -4.72 26.52 -101.05
CA ASP A 3 -5.70 25.74 -100.25
C ASP A 3 -5.22 24.32 -99.90
N GLY A 4 -4.46 23.67 -100.78
CA GLY A 4 -3.89 22.34 -100.54
C GLY A 4 -2.74 22.34 -99.53
N ILE A 5 -1.95 23.42 -99.50
CA ILE A 5 -0.88 23.62 -98.51
C ILE A 5 -1.49 23.87 -97.14
N LEU A 6 -2.55 24.68 -97.07
CA LEU A 6 -3.28 24.94 -95.84
C LEU A 6 -3.85 23.65 -95.22
N LEU A 7 -4.45 22.78 -96.05
CA LEU A 7 -5.00 21.50 -95.61
C LEU A 7 -3.91 20.55 -95.03
N LEU A 8 -2.75 20.49 -95.68
CA LEU A 8 -1.61 19.67 -95.21
C LEU A 8 -1.05 20.17 -93.87
N VAL A 9 -0.94 21.48 -93.69
CA VAL A 9 -0.52 22.09 -92.41
C VAL A 9 -1.52 21.76 -91.30
N ILE A 10 -2.82 21.80 -91.59
CA ILE A 10 -3.87 21.42 -90.62
C ILE A 10 -3.76 19.95 -90.24
N ILE A 11 -3.56 19.04 -91.19
CA ILE A 11 -3.40 17.60 -90.93
C ILE A 11 -2.13 17.32 -90.10
N ALA A 12 -1.01 17.94 -90.46
CA ALA A 12 0.23 17.83 -89.69
C ALA A 12 0.08 18.42 -88.27
N GLY A 13 -0.68 19.52 -88.14
CA GLY A 13 -1.06 20.12 -86.86
C GLY A 13 -1.90 19.16 -86.00
N PHE A 14 -2.92 18.54 -86.56
CA PHE A 14 -3.75 17.55 -85.85
C PHE A 14 -2.97 16.28 -85.50
N PHE A 15 -2.07 15.81 -86.37
CA PHE A 15 -1.23 14.65 -86.10
C PHE A 15 -0.23 14.90 -84.97
N SER A 16 0.40 16.08 -84.95
CA SER A 16 1.31 16.50 -83.88
C SER A 16 0.57 16.73 -82.56
N LEU A 17 -0.62 17.33 -82.57
CA LEU A 17 -1.51 17.41 -81.41
C LEU A 17 -1.91 16.02 -80.91
N GLY A 18 -2.26 15.10 -81.80
CA GLY A 18 -2.62 13.72 -81.47
C GLY A 18 -1.47 12.95 -80.79
N LEU A 19 -0.25 13.09 -81.32
CA LEU A 19 0.96 12.53 -80.70
C LEU A 19 1.27 13.16 -79.34
N PHE A 20 1.06 14.48 -79.20
CA PHE A 20 1.28 15.18 -77.95
C PHE A 20 0.28 14.74 -76.87
N ILE A 21 -1.01 14.68 -77.20
CA ILE A 21 -2.07 14.21 -76.30
C ILE A 21 -1.84 12.75 -75.91
N LYS A 22 -1.42 11.89 -76.86
CA LYS A 22 -1.22 10.46 -76.59
C LYS A 22 -0.04 10.19 -75.65
N ASN A 23 1.02 11.01 -75.67
CA ASN A 23 2.24 10.74 -74.90
C ASN A 23 2.39 11.60 -73.63
N TYR A 24 2.04 12.89 -73.68
CA TYR A 24 2.25 13.80 -72.54
C TYR A 24 1.09 13.79 -71.55
N LEU A 25 -0.16 13.70 -72.04
CA LEU A 25 -1.34 13.73 -71.18
C LEU A 25 -1.40 12.53 -70.20
N PRO A 26 -1.17 11.28 -70.63
CA PRO A 26 -1.23 10.12 -69.73
C PRO A 26 -0.10 10.15 -68.70
N THR A 27 1.10 10.57 -69.11
CA THR A 27 2.27 10.69 -68.22
C THR A 27 2.02 11.73 -67.12
N TYR A 28 1.51 12.91 -67.49
CA TYR A 28 1.14 13.95 -66.53
C TYR A 28 0.02 13.50 -65.58
N MET A 29 -1.03 12.86 -66.10
CA MET A 29 -2.13 12.35 -65.25
C MET A 29 -1.66 11.25 -64.30
N ASN A 30 -0.74 10.39 -64.73
CA ASN A 30 -0.15 9.34 -63.89
C ASN A 30 0.72 9.93 -62.78
N GLU A 31 1.59 10.89 -63.09
CA GLU A 31 2.38 11.60 -62.07
C GLU A 31 1.50 12.39 -61.10
N LYS A 32 0.47 13.07 -61.60
CA LYS A 32 -0.50 13.79 -60.77
C LYS A 32 -1.27 12.83 -59.86
N GLY A 33 -1.68 11.67 -60.37
CA GLY A 33 -2.33 10.61 -59.59
C GLY A 33 -1.42 10.05 -58.49
N LYS A 34 -0.15 9.74 -58.82
CA LYS A 34 0.86 9.31 -57.83
C LYS A 34 1.08 10.35 -56.74
N ASN A 35 1.25 11.62 -57.12
CA ASN A 35 1.47 12.71 -56.17
C ASN A 35 0.25 12.94 -55.26
N LEU A 36 -0.96 12.72 -55.77
CA LEU A 36 -2.18 12.79 -54.97
C LEU A 36 -2.24 11.63 -53.96
N ALA A 37 -2.03 10.39 -54.42
CA ALA A 37 -1.99 9.21 -53.57
C ALA A 37 -0.92 9.33 -52.46
N THR A 38 0.29 9.79 -52.79
CA THR A 38 1.35 10.00 -51.78
C THR A 38 0.97 11.08 -50.75
N LYS A 39 0.25 12.14 -51.15
CA LYS A 39 -0.23 13.15 -50.20
C LYS A 39 -1.30 12.58 -49.26
N GLU A 40 -2.21 11.77 -49.80
CA GLU A 40 -3.24 11.06 -49.02
C GLU A 40 -2.57 10.08 -48.03
N ASP A 41 -1.60 9.26 -48.49
CA ASP A 41 -0.85 8.34 -47.64
C ASP A 41 -0.13 9.05 -46.49
N ILE A 42 0.51 10.21 -46.75
CA ILE A 42 1.16 11.02 -45.71
C ILE A 42 0.12 11.56 -44.73
N GLY A 43 -1.04 12.00 -45.23
CA GLY A 43 -2.16 12.44 -44.40
C GLY A 43 -2.64 11.33 -43.46
N ASP A 44 -2.89 10.15 -44.01
CA ASP A 44 -3.34 8.97 -43.27
C ASP A 44 -2.31 8.51 -42.23
N ILE A 45 -1.01 8.50 -42.58
CA ILE A 45 0.07 8.19 -41.64
C ILE A 45 0.08 9.23 -40.52
N THR A 46 0.01 10.51 -40.86
CA THR A 46 0.03 11.60 -39.86
C THR A 46 -1.17 11.48 -38.92
N GLN A 47 -2.36 11.21 -39.45
CA GLN A 47 -3.56 10.99 -38.66
C GLN A 47 -3.38 9.80 -37.72
N LYS A 48 -2.91 8.64 -38.22
CA LYS A 48 -2.63 7.47 -37.37
C LYS A 48 -1.59 7.76 -36.30
N THR A 49 -0.55 8.54 -36.60
CA THR A 49 0.45 8.90 -35.59
C THR A 49 -0.12 9.80 -34.49
N GLU A 50 -0.99 10.75 -34.84
CA GLU A 50 -1.68 11.57 -33.84
C GLU A 50 -2.72 10.77 -33.06
N GLU A 51 -3.43 9.82 -33.69
CA GLU A 51 -4.32 8.89 -33.00
C GLU A 51 -3.56 8.06 -31.96
N VAL A 52 -2.45 7.43 -32.34
CA VAL A 52 -1.61 6.65 -31.41
C VAL A 52 -1.09 7.53 -30.28
N LYS A 53 -0.63 8.75 -30.58
CA LYS A 53 -0.15 9.71 -29.59
C LYS A 53 -1.25 10.11 -28.61
N ASN A 54 -2.46 10.37 -29.10
CA ASN A 54 -3.61 10.72 -28.26
C ASN A 54 -4.02 9.55 -27.35
N VAL A 55 -4.04 8.33 -27.88
CA VAL A 55 -4.29 7.11 -27.09
C VAL A 55 -3.23 6.97 -26.00
N PHE A 56 -1.95 7.06 -26.35
CA PHE A 56 -0.85 6.98 -25.40
C PHE A 56 -0.92 8.05 -24.31
N GLN A 57 -1.21 9.31 -24.67
CA GLN A 57 -1.36 10.39 -23.70
C GLN A 57 -2.52 10.14 -22.74
N LYS A 58 -3.64 9.61 -23.24
CA LYS A 58 -4.79 9.27 -22.40
C LYS A 58 -4.46 8.12 -21.45
N GLU A 59 -3.93 7.01 -21.97
CA GLU A 59 -3.55 5.84 -21.16
C GLU A 59 -2.50 6.22 -20.10
N PHE A 60 -1.53 7.05 -20.46
CA PHE A 60 -0.52 7.54 -19.52
C PHE A 60 -1.11 8.44 -18.45
N ALA A 61 -2.08 9.31 -18.78
CA ALA A 61 -2.77 10.15 -17.81
C ALA A 61 -3.62 9.32 -16.83
N ASP A 62 -4.34 8.33 -17.35
CA ASP A 62 -5.16 7.40 -16.55
C ASP A 62 -4.24 6.60 -15.60
N PHE A 63 -3.15 6.03 -16.12
CA PHE A 63 -2.16 5.30 -15.33
C PHE A 63 -1.49 6.20 -14.27
N SER A 64 -1.11 7.42 -14.62
CA SER A 64 -0.48 8.37 -13.69
C SER A 64 -1.43 8.73 -12.55
N THR A 65 -2.72 8.91 -12.86
CA THR A 65 -3.76 9.22 -11.87
C THR A 65 -3.96 8.04 -10.93
N GLU A 66 -4.10 6.82 -11.46
CA GLU A 66 -4.23 5.60 -10.64
C GLU A 66 -3.01 5.41 -9.73
N LEU A 67 -1.80 5.59 -10.27
CA LEU A 67 -0.57 5.48 -9.49
C LEU A 67 -0.49 6.53 -8.38
N SER A 68 -0.90 7.78 -8.65
CA SER A 68 -0.95 8.84 -7.64
C SER A 68 -1.91 8.50 -6.50
N PHE A 69 -3.13 8.08 -6.83
CA PHE A 69 -4.14 7.68 -5.84
C PHE A 69 -3.64 6.52 -4.97
N LYS A 70 -3.04 5.50 -5.60
CA LYS A 70 -2.51 4.34 -4.89
C LYS A 70 -1.38 4.72 -3.93
N ASN A 71 -0.44 5.56 -4.38
CA ASN A 71 0.66 6.04 -3.53
C ASN A 71 0.14 6.87 -2.35
N ASP A 72 -0.81 7.78 -2.58
CA ASP A 72 -1.41 8.60 -1.53
C ASP A 72 -2.15 7.72 -0.50
N PHE A 73 -2.89 6.73 -0.97
CA PHE A 73 -3.57 5.78 -0.10
C PHE A 73 -2.56 4.97 0.73
N TYR A 74 -1.53 4.40 0.11
CA TYR A 74 -0.49 3.63 0.83
C TYR A 74 0.27 4.48 1.84
N TYR A 75 0.60 5.72 1.49
CA TYR A 75 1.22 6.65 2.42
C TYR A 75 0.30 6.96 3.60
N LYS A 76 -1.02 7.12 3.37
CA LYS A 76 -2.01 7.30 4.43
C LYS A 76 -2.07 6.07 5.35
N GLN A 77 -2.16 4.86 4.78
CA GLN A 77 -2.15 3.61 5.56
C GLN A 77 -0.89 3.51 6.42
N TYR A 78 0.28 3.75 5.81
CA TYR A 78 1.58 3.71 6.50
C TYR A 78 1.63 4.70 7.66
N SER A 79 1.43 5.99 7.38
CA SER A 79 1.67 7.07 8.34
C SER A 79 0.64 7.14 9.47
N GLN A 80 -0.64 6.85 9.16
CA GLN A 80 -1.72 7.04 10.13
C GLN A 80 -1.99 5.80 10.97
N LEU A 81 -1.71 4.60 10.45
CA LEU A 81 -2.00 3.32 11.10
C LEU A 81 -0.74 2.51 11.38
N TYR A 82 -0.07 2.03 10.34
CA TYR A 82 0.96 0.99 10.51
C TYR A 82 2.23 1.48 11.21
N ALA A 83 2.66 2.72 11.00
CA ALA A 83 3.81 3.29 11.70
C ALA A 83 3.59 3.35 13.21
N LYS A 84 2.37 3.69 13.65
CA LYS A 84 2.01 3.72 15.08
C LYS A 84 1.91 2.32 15.67
N LEU A 85 1.25 1.40 14.95
CA LEU A 85 1.14 0.00 15.37
C LEU A 85 2.51 -0.68 15.47
N TYR A 86 3.38 -0.44 14.49
CA TYR A 86 4.74 -0.97 14.48
C TYR A 86 5.57 -0.44 15.65
N ALA A 87 5.43 0.85 16.01
CA ALA A 87 6.10 1.41 17.18
C ALA A 87 5.68 0.72 18.49
N ILE A 88 4.40 0.38 18.64
CA ILE A 88 3.89 -0.36 19.80
C ILE A 88 4.46 -1.79 19.83
N VAL A 89 4.53 -2.46 18.67
CA VAL A 89 5.18 -3.77 18.56
C VAL A 89 6.66 -3.66 18.93
N ALA A 90 7.39 -2.69 18.39
CA ALA A 90 8.80 -2.45 18.70
C ALA A 90 9.03 -2.21 20.20
N GLN A 91 8.12 -1.52 20.89
CA GLN A 91 8.17 -1.36 22.34
C GLN A 91 8.09 -2.71 23.08
N SER A 92 7.13 -3.56 22.69
CA SER A 92 7.00 -4.92 23.25
C SER A 92 8.26 -5.77 22.98
N GLU A 93 8.81 -5.69 21.77
CA GLU A 93 10.03 -6.42 21.38
C GLU A 93 11.27 -5.93 22.13
N TYR A 94 11.39 -4.62 22.33
CA TYR A 94 12.46 -4.05 23.14
C TYR A 94 12.37 -4.49 24.59
N PHE A 95 11.16 -4.58 25.16
CA PHE A 95 10.97 -5.13 26.51
C PHE A 95 11.44 -6.58 26.59
N ARG A 96 11.13 -7.42 25.59
CA ARG A 96 11.61 -8.81 25.51
C ARG A 96 13.12 -8.88 25.50
N TYR A 97 13.77 -8.10 24.63
CA TYR A 97 15.23 -7.99 24.57
C TYR A 97 15.82 -7.55 25.92
N PHE A 98 15.23 -6.54 26.56
CA PHE A 98 15.68 -6.02 27.85
C PHE A 98 15.59 -7.09 28.95
N ALA A 99 14.47 -7.82 29.00
CA ALA A 99 14.26 -8.91 29.95
C ALA A 99 15.27 -10.04 29.78
N GLU A 100 15.59 -10.41 28.54
CA GLU A 100 16.60 -11.42 28.26
C GLU A 100 18.00 -10.94 28.69
N LYS A 101 18.38 -9.73 28.27
CA LYS A 101 19.73 -9.19 28.47
C LYS A 101 20.07 -8.90 29.93
N TYR A 102 19.13 -8.35 30.70
CA TYR A 102 19.41 -7.85 32.05
C TYR A 102 18.83 -8.73 33.15
N HIS A 103 17.81 -9.56 32.84
CA HIS A 103 17.18 -10.45 33.82
C HIS A 103 17.37 -11.94 33.50
N GLY A 104 17.94 -12.29 32.35
CA GLY A 104 18.11 -13.68 31.93
C GLY A 104 16.78 -14.40 31.66
N LEU A 105 15.71 -13.64 31.43
CA LEU A 105 14.37 -14.17 31.19
C LEU A 105 14.13 -14.27 29.68
N ASN A 106 14.11 -15.50 29.16
CA ASN A 106 13.83 -15.75 27.75
C ASN A 106 12.33 -15.99 27.55
N TYR A 107 11.70 -15.16 26.72
CA TYR A 107 10.30 -15.26 26.34
C TYR A 107 10.19 -15.31 24.82
N PRO A 108 10.20 -16.51 24.20
CA PRO A 108 10.07 -16.64 22.76
C PRO A 108 8.81 -15.92 22.24
N SER A 109 8.93 -15.22 21.11
CA SER A 109 7.79 -14.48 20.52
C SER A 109 6.62 -15.38 20.15
N ASP A 110 6.88 -16.67 19.92
CA ASP A 110 5.84 -17.65 19.62
C ASP A 110 5.01 -18.06 20.83
N ASP A 111 5.56 -17.95 22.04
CA ASP A 111 4.94 -18.29 23.33
C ASP A 111 4.41 -17.05 24.07
N VAL A 112 5.02 -15.90 23.83
CA VAL A 112 4.60 -14.60 24.35
C VAL A 112 4.58 -13.62 23.18
N PRO A 113 3.47 -13.52 22.42
CA PRO A 113 3.41 -12.72 21.20
C PRO A 113 3.45 -11.21 21.45
N PHE A 114 3.07 -10.75 22.64
CA PHE A 114 3.02 -9.33 22.96
C PHE A 114 3.17 -9.07 24.46
N PHE A 115 3.97 -8.07 24.82
CA PHE A 115 4.14 -7.58 26.19
C PHE A 115 3.33 -6.31 26.46
N GLU A 116 2.59 -6.30 27.56
CA GLU A 116 1.91 -5.11 28.06
C GLU A 116 2.69 -4.51 29.24
N ILE A 117 2.81 -3.18 29.26
CA ILE A 117 3.47 -2.47 30.35
C ILE A 117 2.40 -1.73 31.16
N HIS A 118 2.28 -2.07 32.44
CA HIS A 118 1.32 -1.47 33.35
C HIS A 118 2.06 -0.64 34.41
N GLY A 119 1.66 0.61 34.60
CA GLY A 119 2.19 1.51 35.63
C GLY A 119 1.17 1.75 36.73
N LYS A 120 1.56 1.63 38.00
CA LYS A 120 0.68 1.90 39.15
C LYS A 120 1.38 2.80 40.15
N ARG A 121 0.78 3.95 40.47
CA ARG A 121 1.20 4.83 41.56
C ARG A 121 0.35 4.52 42.79
N THR A 122 1.00 4.32 43.94
CA THR A 122 0.30 4.16 45.21
C THR A 122 0.71 5.27 46.16
N GLU A 123 -0.22 6.15 46.52
CA GLU A 123 -0.05 7.14 47.58
C GLU A 123 -0.52 6.55 48.90
N MET A 124 0.36 6.54 49.90
CA MET A 124 0.05 6.08 51.26
C MET A 124 0.22 7.26 52.21
N LYS A 125 -0.84 7.58 52.95
CA LYS A 125 -0.76 8.47 54.12
C LYS A 125 -0.64 7.59 55.35
N ALA A 126 0.38 7.81 56.16
CA ALA A 126 0.56 7.13 57.43
C ALA A 126 0.65 8.17 58.56
N ASP A 127 0.19 7.77 59.74
CA ASP A 127 0.39 8.53 60.97
C ASP A 127 1.89 8.51 61.35
N LEU A 128 2.43 9.70 61.59
CA LEU A 128 3.85 9.95 61.82
C LEU A 128 4.38 9.26 63.08
N PHE A 129 3.51 9.00 64.07
CA PHE A 129 3.91 8.44 65.37
C PHE A 129 3.47 6.99 65.57
N SER A 130 2.39 6.53 64.93
CA SER A 130 1.88 5.17 65.10
C SER A 130 2.19 4.24 63.91
N SER A 131 2.78 4.75 62.83
CA SER A 131 3.01 4.02 61.57
C SER A 131 1.73 3.44 60.95
N THR A 132 0.55 3.85 61.43
CA THR A 132 -0.74 3.33 60.97
C THR A 132 -1.10 3.98 59.64
N ILE A 133 -1.44 3.18 58.63
CA ILE A 133 -1.86 3.68 57.32
C ILE A 133 -3.25 4.31 57.45
N LEU A 134 -3.32 5.62 57.23
CA LEU A 134 -4.54 6.44 57.31
C LEU A 134 -5.33 6.42 55.99
N SER A 135 -4.65 6.34 54.85
CA SER A 135 -5.29 6.15 53.54
C SER A 135 -4.31 5.61 52.51
N GLN A 136 -4.78 4.71 51.66
CA GLN A 136 -4.04 4.23 50.50
C GLN A 136 -4.85 4.53 49.25
N LYS A 137 -4.31 5.34 48.34
CA LYS A 137 -4.90 5.62 47.03
C LYS A 137 -4.00 5.03 45.96
N ALA A 138 -4.54 4.17 45.12
CA ALA A 138 -3.83 3.62 43.98
C ALA A 138 -4.40 4.21 42.69
N GLU A 139 -3.54 4.71 41.81
CA GLU A 139 -3.88 5.25 40.50
C GLU A 139 -3.07 4.50 39.44
N GLU A 140 -3.74 4.10 38.36
CA GLU A 140 -3.05 3.59 37.17
C GLU A 140 -2.43 4.78 36.43
N ILE A 141 -1.16 4.63 36.07
CA ILE A 141 -0.43 5.64 35.29
C ILE A 141 -0.67 5.33 33.83
N THR A 142 -1.23 6.29 33.09
CA THR A 142 -1.34 6.25 31.63
C THR A 142 -0.36 7.26 31.05
N ASP A 143 0.73 6.79 30.45
CA ASP A 143 1.72 7.57 29.73
C ASP A 143 2.03 6.92 28.37
N SER A 144 2.96 7.49 27.59
CA SER A 144 3.28 7.00 26.24
C SER A 144 3.78 5.55 26.20
N VAL A 145 4.24 4.99 27.32
CA VAL A 145 4.73 3.62 27.44
C VAL A 145 3.62 2.69 27.95
N THR A 146 2.80 3.15 28.90
CA THR A 146 1.76 2.33 29.53
C THR A 146 0.39 2.43 28.85
N GLU A 147 0.20 3.38 27.94
CA GLU A 147 -1.07 3.61 27.25
C GLU A 147 -1.45 2.48 26.29
N TYR A 148 -0.56 1.60 25.84
CA TYR A 148 -0.90 0.61 24.81
C TYR A 148 -0.94 -0.83 25.33
N ASN A 149 -2.15 -1.35 25.52
CA ASN A 149 -2.42 -2.78 25.76
C ASN A 149 -3.03 -3.49 24.54
N LYS A 150 -3.18 -4.82 24.62
CA LYS A 150 -3.71 -5.63 23.50
C LYS A 150 -5.10 -5.17 23.03
N LYS A 151 -5.96 -4.75 23.96
CA LYS A 151 -7.28 -4.21 23.64
C LYS A 151 -7.19 -2.88 22.89
N GLN A 152 -6.32 -1.97 23.31
CA GLN A 152 -6.15 -0.66 22.69
C GLN A 152 -5.57 -0.75 21.29
N ILE A 153 -4.65 -1.70 21.03
CA ILE A 153 -4.17 -2.01 19.67
C ILE A 153 -5.36 -2.34 18.75
N CYS A 154 -6.24 -3.23 19.21
CA CYS A 154 -7.39 -3.68 18.41
C CYS A 154 -8.44 -2.58 18.24
N ASP A 155 -8.70 -1.80 19.28
CA ASP A 155 -9.61 -0.66 19.19
C ASP A 155 -9.06 0.42 18.26
N PHE A 156 -7.74 0.65 18.24
CA PHE A 156 -7.08 1.56 17.31
C PHE A 156 -7.20 1.07 15.86
N ILE A 157 -6.99 -0.23 15.59
CA ILE A 157 -7.18 -0.82 14.26
C ILE A 157 -8.61 -0.61 13.77
N ILE A 158 -9.59 -0.91 14.63
CA ILE A 158 -11.02 -0.83 14.26
C ILE A 158 -11.45 0.62 14.05
N ALA A 159 -10.92 1.57 14.84
CA ALA A 159 -11.16 2.99 14.65
C ALA A 159 -10.61 3.53 13.32
N ASN A 160 -9.53 2.93 12.80
CA ASN A 160 -8.90 3.27 11.52
C ASN A 160 -9.25 2.23 10.43
N GLY A 161 -10.44 1.64 10.50
CA GLY A 161 -10.89 0.60 9.57
C GLY A 161 -11.01 1.06 8.11
N ASP A 162 -11.04 2.38 7.84
CA ASP A 162 -11.03 2.95 6.49
C ASP A 162 -9.68 2.79 5.79
N ILE A 163 -8.59 2.65 6.55
CA ILE A 163 -7.22 2.47 6.06
C ILE A 163 -6.58 1.14 6.51
N ALA A 164 -7.20 0.37 7.40
CA ALA A 164 -6.70 -0.94 7.79
C ALA A 164 -6.82 -1.96 6.64
N SER A 165 -5.83 -2.86 6.51
CA SER A 165 -5.99 -3.99 5.59
C SER A 165 -7.19 -4.84 6.00
N GLN A 166 -7.90 -5.41 5.03
CA GLN A 166 -9.08 -6.23 5.29
C GLN A 166 -8.77 -7.40 6.24
N LYS A 167 -7.56 -7.96 6.14
CA LYS A 167 -7.06 -9.03 7.00
C LYS A 167 -6.90 -8.52 8.44
N LEU A 168 -6.20 -7.41 8.65
CA LEU A 168 -5.96 -6.85 9.97
C LEU A 168 -7.26 -6.45 10.66
N LEU A 169 -8.19 -5.83 9.94
CA LEU A 169 -9.51 -5.46 10.47
C LEU A 169 -10.31 -6.68 10.92
N LYS A 170 -10.35 -7.75 10.12
CA LYS A 170 -11.03 -9.01 10.50
C LYS A 170 -10.43 -9.62 11.76
N LEU A 171 -9.10 -9.65 11.86
CA LEU A 171 -8.39 -10.17 13.03
C LEU A 171 -8.70 -9.33 14.28
N ALA A 172 -8.67 -8.00 14.19
CA ALA A 172 -8.97 -7.12 15.32
C ALA A 172 -10.42 -7.27 15.81
N VAL A 173 -11.39 -7.41 14.89
CA VAL A 173 -12.80 -7.64 15.27
C VAL A 173 -12.98 -8.99 15.96
N ALA A 174 -12.33 -10.05 15.45
CA ALA A 174 -12.34 -11.37 16.10
C ALA A 174 -11.69 -11.31 17.49
N TYR A 175 -10.54 -10.64 17.59
CA TYR A 175 -9.82 -10.47 18.85
C TYR A 175 -10.65 -9.73 19.89
N ARG A 176 -11.36 -8.65 19.50
CA ARG A 176 -12.26 -7.92 20.41
C ARG A 176 -13.31 -8.85 21.05
N TYR A 177 -13.80 -9.83 20.29
CA TYR A 177 -14.73 -10.83 20.83
C TYR A 177 -14.02 -11.80 21.78
N ALA A 178 -12.90 -12.41 21.37
CA ALA A 178 -12.15 -13.35 22.21
C ALA A 178 -11.67 -12.70 23.52
N HIS A 179 -11.06 -11.53 23.45
CA HIS A 179 -10.59 -10.75 24.60
C HIS A 179 -11.72 -10.32 25.55
N ARG A 180 -12.98 -10.27 25.11
CA ARG A 180 -14.10 -9.97 26.03
C ARG A 180 -14.43 -11.16 26.94
N HIS A 181 -14.01 -12.37 26.56
CA HIS A 181 -14.43 -13.62 27.19
C HIS A 181 -13.26 -14.49 27.70
N TYR A 182 -12.02 -14.16 27.36
CA TYR A 182 -10.85 -14.84 27.92
C TYR A 182 -10.69 -14.58 29.42
N SER A 183 -9.95 -15.45 30.08
CA SER A 183 -9.78 -15.51 31.54
C SER A 183 -9.21 -14.22 32.17
N GLY A 184 -8.35 -13.50 31.46
CA GLY A 184 -7.76 -12.24 31.95
C GLY A 184 -8.69 -11.02 31.86
N SER A 185 -9.85 -11.14 31.22
CA SER A 185 -10.80 -10.03 31.04
C SER A 185 -11.63 -9.69 32.28
N GLY A 186 -11.53 -10.49 33.34
CA GLY A 186 -12.34 -10.38 34.56
C GLY A 186 -13.79 -10.86 34.41
N LYS A 187 -14.19 -11.35 33.22
CA LYS A 187 -15.46 -12.06 33.06
C LYS A 187 -15.32 -13.54 33.38
N ASN A 188 -16.26 -14.05 34.14
CA ASN A 188 -16.36 -15.48 34.42
C ASN A 188 -17.19 -16.17 33.32
N VAL A 189 -16.54 -17.05 32.58
CA VAL A 189 -17.19 -18.05 31.73
C VAL A 189 -17.31 -19.33 32.58
N GLU A 190 -18.54 -19.81 32.79
CA GLU A 190 -18.81 -20.97 33.64
C GLU A 190 -18.30 -22.28 33.04
N ASP A 191 -18.35 -22.39 31.71
CA ASP A 191 -17.89 -23.55 30.96
C ASP A 191 -16.36 -23.55 30.82
N GLU A 192 -15.69 -24.57 31.40
CA GLU A 192 -14.24 -24.70 31.37
C GLU A 192 -13.66 -24.98 29.98
N GLU A 193 -14.36 -25.73 29.12
CA GLU A 193 -13.90 -26.01 27.76
C GLU A 193 -13.98 -24.75 26.91
N LEU A 194 -15.10 -24.02 27.01
CA LEU A 194 -15.30 -22.76 26.32
C LEU A 194 -14.31 -21.69 26.79
N LYS A 195 -13.99 -21.66 28.09
CA LYS A 195 -12.96 -20.78 28.65
C LYS A 195 -11.58 -21.05 28.04
N LYS A 196 -11.16 -22.33 27.99
CA LYS A 196 -9.89 -22.72 27.34
C LYS A 196 -9.88 -22.35 25.86
N ALA A 197 -11.01 -22.50 25.16
CA ALA A 197 -11.13 -22.08 23.77
C ALA A 197 -10.92 -20.56 23.62
N PHE A 198 -11.52 -19.74 24.49
CA PHE A 198 -11.30 -18.29 24.47
C PHE A 198 -9.85 -17.88 24.78
N ASP A 199 -9.20 -18.54 25.75
CA ASP A 199 -7.81 -18.26 26.08
C ASP A 199 -6.87 -18.59 24.89
N ASN A 200 -7.09 -19.73 24.24
CA ASN A 200 -6.33 -20.14 23.06
C ASN A 200 -6.59 -19.21 21.85
N GLU A 201 -7.85 -18.84 21.60
CA GLU A 201 -8.20 -17.93 20.51
C GLU A 201 -7.64 -16.52 20.74
N GLU A 202 -7.70 -15.99 21.97
CA GLU A 202 -7.11 -14.70 22.31
C GLU A 202 -5.61 -14.68 22.00
N PHE A 203 -4.91 -15.74 22.42
CA PHE A 203 -3.49 -15.93 22.18
C PHE A 203 -3.14 -16.02 20.69
N GLU A 204 -3.83 -16.88 19.94
CA GLU A 204 -3.59 -17.07 18.51
C GLU A 204 -3.92 -15.81 17.69
N LEU A 205 -4.98 -15.08 18.08
CA LEU A 205 -5.38 -13.86 17.40
C LEU A 205 -4.38 -12.73 17.64
N ILE A 206 -3.91 -12.51 18.87
CA ILE A 206 -2.90 -11.47 19.11
C ILE A 206 -1.59 -11.79 18.37
N LYS A 207 -1.17 -13.06 18.35
CA LYS A 207 -0.01 -13.52 17.57
C LYS A 207 -0.16 -13.19 16.08
N LYS A 208 -1.33 -13.49 15.50
CA LYS A 208 -1.62 -13.17 14.10
C LYS A 208 -1.68 -11.67 13.83
N ILE A 209 -2.20 -10.87 14.78
CA ILE A 209 -2.25 -9.41 14.67
C ILE A 209 -0.84 -8.83 14.65
N VAL A 210 0.01 -9.20 15.61
CA VAL A 210 1.41 -8.70 15.68
C VAL A 210 2.17 -9.03 14.40
N ARG A 211 2.12 -10.29 13.95
CA ARG A 211 2.77 -10.69 12.68
C ARG A 211 2.23 -9.93 11.47
N THR A 212 0.91 -9.70 11.41
CA THR A 212 0.30 -8.95 10.31
C THR A 212 0.73 -7.49 10.33
N ILE A 213 0.86 -6.86 11.50
CA ILE A 213 1.37 -5.49 11.64
C ILE A 213 2.79 -5.39 11.06
N ILE A 214 3.69 -6.32 11.42
CA ILE A 214 5.08 -6.33 10.96
C ILE A 214 5.17 -6.49 9.44
N ILE A 215 4.43 -7.46 8.87
CA ILE A 215 4.41 -7.72 7.42
C ILE A 215 3.84 -6.54 6.65
N ASP A 216 2.66 -6.06 7.04
CA ASP A 216 1.97 -4.98 6.33
C ASP A 216 2.76 -3.66 6.43
N TYR A 217 3.42 -3.39 7.56
CA TYR A 217 4.31 -2.24 7.74
C TYR A 217 5.45 -2.25 6.72
N ASN A 218 6.17 -3.37 6.60
CA ASN A 218 7.28 -3.50 5.66
C ASN A 218 6.80 -3.55 4.20
N THR A 219 5.63 -4.14 3.94
CA THR A 219 5.00 -4.13 2.61
C THR A 219 4.71 -2.70 2.17
N LEU A 220 4.09 -1.90 3.04
CA LEU A 220 3.78 -0.50 2.74
C LEU A 220 5.04 0.32 2.53
N ARG A 221 6.07 0.15 3.37
CA ARG A 221 7.36 0.83 3.19
C ARG A 221 8.00 0.50 1.84
N LYS A 222 8.00 -0.79 1.45
CA LYS A 222 8.45 -1.22 0.13
C LYS A 222 7.68 -0.55 -1.00
N ASP A 223 6.35 -0.53 -0.92
CA ASP A 223 5.50 0.03 -1.98
C ASP A 223 5.67 1.54 -2.14
N ILE A 224 5.86 2.27 -1.04
CA ILE A 224 6.15 3.72 -1.05
C ILE A 224 7.65 4.05 -1.15
N LYS A 225 8.50 3.05 -1.44
CA LYS A 225 9.96 3.18 -1.66
C LYS A 225 10.75 3.73 -0.48
N LEU A 226 10.33 3.42 0.74
CA LEU A 226 11.13 3.59 1.95
C LEU A 226 11.97 2.33 2.23
N GLU A 227 12.98 2.48 3.07
CA GLU A 227 13.74 1.35 3.61
C GLU A 227 12.81 0.38 4.37
N PHE A 228 13.07 -0.92 4.33
CA PHE A 228 12.26 -1.93 5.01
C PHE A 228 13.13 -3.15 5.32
N SER A 229 12.71 -3.97 6.30
CA SER A 229 13.37 -5.25 6.58
C SER A 229 12.75 -6.36 5.75
N THR A 230 13.57 -7.00 4.90
CA THR A 230 13.15 -8.18 4.12
C THR A 230 12.85 -9.37 5.03
N SER A 231 13.62 -9.55 6.10
CA SER A 231 13.42 -10.63 7.07
C SER A 231 12.05 -10.52 7.75
N GLU A 232 11.71 -9.32 8.22
CA GLU A 232 10.41 -9.05 8.84
C GLU A 232 9.25 -9.23 7.86
N LEU A 233 9.43 -8.79 6.61
CA LEU A 233 8.43 -8.92 5.56
C LEU A 233 8.12 -10.39 5.24
N GLU A 234 9.13 -11.26 5.21
CA GLU A 234 8.99 -12.68 4.86
C GLU A 234 8.51 -13.54 6.03
N THR A 235 8.99 -13.26 7.23
CA THR A 235 8.74 -14.11 8.42
C THR A 235 7.58 -13.59 9.28
N GLY A 236 7.32 -12.28 9.26
CA GLY A 236 6.44 -11.61 10.22
C GLY A 236 6.97 -11.60 11.65
N LEU A 237 8.24 -11.92 11.86
CA LEU A 237 8.92 -11.79 13.15
C LEU A 237 9.71 -10.50 13.15
N PHE A 238 9.79 -9.84 14.31
CA PHE A 238 10.53 -8.60 14.47
C PHE A 238 12.04 -8.87 14.42
N ASP A 239 12.77 -8.03 13.70
CA ASP A 239 14.22 -8.10 13.61
C ASP A 239 14.85 -7.24 14.71
N ASP A 240 15.58 -7.88 15.62
CA ASP A 240 16.15 -7.22 16.82
C ASP A 240 17.67 -6.96 16.71
N LEU A 241 18.22 -7.05 15.49
CA LEU A 241 19.63 -6.81 15.22
C LEU A 241 20.11 -5.44 15.72
N GLU A 242 19.29 -4.40 15.57
CA GLU A 242 19.59 -3.03 16.03
C GLU A 242 19.70 -2.94 17.55
N PHE A 243 18.99 -3.78 18.29
CA PHE A 243 19.10 -3.82 19.76
C PHE A 243 20.36 -4.56 20.20
N LYS A 244 20.81 -5.55 19.43
CA LYS A 244 21.94 -6.43 19.74
C LYS A 244 23.29 -5.87 19.26
N ALA A 245 23.30 -4.85 18.41
CA ALA A 245 24.53 -4.18 17.96
C ALA A 245 25.33 -3.61 19.15
N LYS A 246 26.64 -3.85 19.15
CA LYS A 246 27.60 -3.37 20.16
C LYS A 246 28.13 -2.00 19.82
#